data_AF-A0A7S0LCG7-F1
#
_entry.id   AF-A0A7S0LCG7-F1
#
_cell.length_a   1.000
_cell.length_b   1.000
_cell.length_c   1.000
_cell.angle_alpha   90.00
_cell.angle_beta   90.00
_cell.angle_gamma   90.00
#
_symmetry.space_group_name_H-M   'P 1'
#
loop_
_entity.id
_entity.type
_entity.pdbx_description
1 polymer ?
#
loop_
_entity_poly.entity_id
_entity_poly.type
_entity_poly.pdbx_seq_one_letter_code
_entity_poly.pdbx_strand_id
1 'polypeptide(L)'
;GNYSMAMLSRMMAWCCLGQCLALSLDIGARTAASAMVFSPTAAVTQSNRARMTIASLAATTSDTFVSPPRDREEMLAQAAEAVARARVDGITRGVLRLLLPRGNAIVPPDESWEGGIMQLFSVCSPLVKDLLRKISVSTAGVPPSLREQRLDASGVDGESVWMAQSSKPSEDGVAFVQPSAEVLDSIEQVCANAGERPVLMVNPQWREGDDPLDALSRQGGLVGALGCFLGGKAATERRLAELGFRPVYTLAQFSCRGSNVVLTRSYPSDWAVFVEQGSEDEPEFLFSATERPTYQSVEEQLVEQGVPFRFASELFTPGGIVPSDD
;
A
#
# COMPACT_ATOMS: atom_id res chain seq x y z
N GLY A 1 -37.97 -51.25 31.72
CA GLY A 1 -36.59 -51.65 31.46
C GLY A 1 -35.77 -50.42 31.17
N ASN A 2 -34.80 -50.16 32.06
CA ASN A 2 -33.58 -49.35 31.96
C ASN A 2 -33.29 -48.65 30.62
N TYR A 3 -33.12 -47.31 30.62
CA TYR A 3 -31.84 -46.57 30.69
C TYR A 3 -32.17 -45.06 30.59
N SER A 4 -32.09 -44.33 31.71
CA SER A 4 -31.01 -43.41 32.08
C SER A 4 -31.15 -41.99 31.50
N MET A 5 -31.97 -41.18 32.18
CA MET A 5 -31.91 -39.71 32.18
C MET A 5 -30.78 -39.26 33.11
N ALA A 6 -29.59 -39.01 32.56
CA ALA A 6 -28.48 -38.42 33.29
C ALA A 6 -27.53 -37.65 32.36
N MET A 7 -28.00 -36.59 31.69
CA MET A 7 -27.08 -35.63 31.04
C MET A 7 -27.67 -34.24 30.73
N LEU A 8 -28.69 -33.79 31.46
CA LEU A 8 -29.35 -32.49 31.24
C LEU A 8 -29.49 -31.63 32.51
N SER A 9 -28.63 -31.85 33.51
CA SER A 9 -28.65 -31.12 34.79
C SER A 9 -27.28 -30.54 35.19
N ARG A 10 -26.54 -29.96 34.23
CA ARG A 10 -25.23 -29.31 34.47
C ARG A 10 -24.96 -28.00 33.72
N MET A 11 -25.98 -27.28 33.24
CA MET A 11 -25.76 -26.01 32.51
C MET A 11 -26.57 -24.79 33.00
N MET A 12 -27.10 -24.80 34.23
CA MET A 12 -27.70 -23.61 34.84
C MET A 12 -27.48 -23.54 36.35
N ALA A 13 -26.22 -23.33 36.75
CA ALA A 13 -25.90 -22.75 38.05
C ALA A 13 -24.46 -22.25 37.98
N TRP A 14 -24.27 -20.93 37.86
CA TRP A 14 -23.18 -20.16 38.47
C TRP A 14 -23.30 -18.70 38.00
N CYS A 15 -24.32 -18.05 38.55
CA CYS A 15 -24.38 -16.61 38.67
C CYS A 15 -24.53 -16.33 40.17
N CYS A 16 -23.69 -15.44 40.70
CA CYS A 16 -23.65 -14.91 42.08
C CYS A 16 -23.13 -15.83 43.19
N LEU A 17 -21.88 -15.61 43.64
CA LEU A 17 -21.55 -15.10 45.00
C LEU A 17 -20.04 -15.15 45.29
N GLY A 18 -19.50 -14.06 45.86
CA GLY A 18 -18.31 -14.04 46.73
C GLY A 18 -17.01 -13.57 46.05
N GLN A 19 -16.69 -12.27 46.03
CA GLN A 19 -15.95 -11.51 47.06
C GLN A 19 -14.48 -11.93 47.31
N CYS A 20 -13.62 -10.93 47.14
CA CYS A 20 -12.42 -10.61 47.93
C CYS A 20 -11.25 -11.60 47.90
N LEU A 21 -10.22 -11.28 47.12
CA LEU A 21 -8.83 -11.28 47.58
C LEU A 21 -7.98 -10.41 46.65
N ALA A 22 -7.70 -9.20 47.12
CA ALA A 22 -6.61 -8.37 46.65
C ALA A 22 -5.29 -9.06 47.05
N LEU A 23 -4.45 -9.35 46.07
CA LEU A 23 -3.05 -9.68 46.28
C LEU A 23 -2.21 -8.64 45.57
N SER A 24 -1.90 -7.61 46.35
CA SER A 24 -0.81 -6.67 46.14
C SER A 24 0.50 -7.45 46.10
N LEU A 25 1.21 -7.39 44.97
CA LEU A 25 2.61 -7.80 44.90
C LEU A 25 3.47 -6.55 45.05
N ASP A 26 3.95 -6.38 46.29
CA ASP A 26 5.07 -5.52 46.66
C ASP A 26 6.31 -5.94 45.87
N ILE A 27 6.77 -5.09 44.95
CA ILE A 27 8.15 -5.09 44.49
C ILE A 27 8.85 -3.94 45.18
N GLY A 28 9.72 -4.32 46.12
CA GLY A 28 10.42 -3.43 47.03
C GLY A 28 11.25 -2.36 46.32
N ALA A 29 11.13 -1.16 46.86
CA ALA A 29 12.06 -0.07 46.66
C ALA A 29 13.48 -0.46 47.09
N ARG A 30 14.45 -0.25 46.21
CA ARG A 30 15.84 0.04 46.60
C ARG A 30 16.29 1.33 45.94
N THR A 31 16.28 2.38 46.75
CA THR A 31 16.99 3.64 46.59
C THR A 31 18.51 3.45 46.63
N ALA A 32 19.21 3.93 45.60
CA ALA A 32 20.53 4.53 45.65
C ALA A 32 20.75 5.24 44.29
N ALA A 33 20.46 6.54 44.17
CA ALA A 33 21.41 7.63 44.40
C ALA A 33 22.65 7.54 43.48
N SER A 34 22.55 8.17 42.30
CA SER A 34 23.69 8.90 41.70
C SER A 34 23.17 9.88 40.66
N ALA A 35 22.96 11.10 41.13
CA ALA A 35 22.91 12.29 40.30
C ALA A 35 24.35 12.63 39.90
N MET A 36 24.67 12.54 38.61
CA MET A 36 25.79 13.30 38.03
C MET A 36 25.21 14.36 37.11
N VAL A 37 25.16 15.56 37.68
CA VAL A 37 25.02 16.84 37.01
C VAL A 37 26.25 17.03 36.12
N PHE A 38 26.09 17.12 34.81
CA PHE A 38 27.10 17.69 33.93
C PHE A 38 26.46 18.50 32.80
N SER A 39 26.58 19.81 32.93
CA SER A 39 26.67 20.81 31.85
C SER A 39 27.07 22.14 32.51
N PRO A 40 27.67 23.12 31.80
CA PRO A 40 28.17 23.11 30.42
C PRO A 40 29.63 23.62 30.32
N THR A 41 30.37 23.24 29.28
CA THR A 41 31.55 24.00 28.85
C THR A 41 31.36 24.43 27.41
N ALA A 42 31.21 25.74 27.25
CA ALA A 42 31.17 26.43 25.98
C ALA A 42 32.52 26.30 25.25
N ALA A 43 32.45 25.97 23.96
CA ALA A 43 33.53 26.24 23.01
C ALA A 43 32.91 26.84 21.75
N VAL A 44 32.98 28.16 21.69
CA VAL A 44 32.75 28.99 20.51
C VAL A 44 33.93 28.79 19.56
N THR A 45 33.74 28.33 18.33
CA THR A 45 34.66 28.63 17.22
C THR A 45 33.96 28.53 15.85
N GLN A 46 33.79 29.71 15.25
CA GLN A 46 33.81 30.06 13.81
C GLN A 46 33.01 29.28 12.75
N SER A 47 31.90 29.92 12.37
CA SER A 47 31.43 30.19 11.01
C SER A 47 32.43 29.93 9.86
N ASN A 48 32.11 28.97 9.01
CA ASN A 48 32.47 28.96 7.59
C ASN A 48 31.20 29.02 6.73
N ARG A 49 30.76 30.26 6.44
CA ARG A 49 29.82 30.57 5.37
C ARG A 49 30.52 30.32 4.02
N ALA A 50 30.35 29.12 3.48
CA ALA A 50 30.56 28.92 2.06
C ALA A 50 29.35 29.50 1.31
N ARG A 51 29.55 30.68 0.72
CA ARG A 51 28.69 31.22 -0.34
C ARG A 51 28.73 30.24 -1.52
N MET A 52 27.75 29.35 -1.64
CA MET A 52 27.43 28.75 -2.94
C MET A 52 26.47 29.70 -3.67
N THR A 53 27.00 30.23 -4.76
CA THR A 53 26.35 31.03 -5.78
C THR A 53 25.03 30.39 -6.20
N ILE A 54 23.91 31.08 -5.96
CA ILE A 54 22.62 30.75 -6.56
C ILE A 54 22.75 31.14 -8.03
N ALA A 55 23.20 30.20 -8.85
CA ALA A 55 23.02 30.26 -10.29
C ALA A 55 21.55 29.96 -10.55
N SER A 56 20.77 31.04 -10.70
CA SER A 56 19.43 31.05 -11.27
C SER A 56 19.50 30.47 -12.69
N LEU A 57 19.30 29.16 -12.79
CA LEU A 57 18.91 28.49 -14.03
C LEU A 57 17.40 28.33 -13.99
N ALA A 58 16.74 28.98 -14.93
CA ALA A 58 15.33 28.84 -15.21
C ALA A 58 14.99 27.34 -15.28
N ALA A 59 14.24 26.86 -14.28
CA ALA A 59 13.63 25.55 -14.33
C ALA A 59 12.53 25.61 -15.39
N THR A 60 12.84 25.10 -16.58
CA THR A 60 11.82 24.47 -17.41
C THR A 60 11.12 23.46 -16.50
N THR A 61 9.82 23.64 -16.25
CA THR A 61 8.99 22.72 -15.48
C THR A 61 8.95 21.40 -16.25
N SER A 62 10.00 20.61 -16.12
CA SER A 62 10.03 19.24 -16.63
C SER A 62 9.12 18.49 -15.69
N ASP A 63 7.91 18.24 -16.15
CA ASP A 63 6.88 17.44 -15.50
C ASP A 63 7.54 16.12 -15.05
N THR A 64 7.92 16.03 -13.78
CA THR A 64 8.79 14.96 -13.27
C THR A 64 7.91 13.79 -12.85
N PHE A 65 7.30 13.14 -13.84
CA PHE A 65 6.60 11.88 -13.64
C PHE A 65 7.59 10.72 -13.62
N VAL A 66 7.18 9.64 -12.96
CA VAL A 66 7.97 8.42 -12.88
C VAL A 66 7.50 7.48 -13.99
N SER A 67 8.41 7.10 -14.88
CA SER A 67 8.15 6.09 -15.92
C SER A 67 7.78 4.75 -15.30
N PRO A 68 6.95 3.92 -15.97
CA PRO A 68 6.62 2.60 -15.49
C PRO A 68 7.89 1.77 -15.20
N PRO A 69 7.93 1.06 -14.06
CA PRO A 69 9.09 0.22 -13.75
C PRO A 69 9.13 -0.99 -14.68
N ARG A 70 10.33 -1.36 -15.13
CA ARG A 70 10.53 -2.52 -16.03
C ARG A 70 10.51 -3.85 -15.28
N ASP A 71 10.88 -3.82 -14.01
CA ASP A 71 10.99 -5.01 -13.18
C ASP A 71 10.61 -4.75 -11.72
N ARG A 72 10.65 -5.84 -10.94
CA ARG A 72 10.37 -5.83 -9.51
C ARG A 72 11.28 -4.89 -8.72
N GLU A 73 12.58 -4.86 -9.02
CA GLU A 73 13.55 -4.09 -8.24
C GLU A 73 13.36 -2.60 -8.49
N GLU A 74 13.14 -2.21 -9.75
CA GLU A 74 12.83 -0.83 -10.14
C GLU A 74 11.52 -0.37 -9.49
N MET A 75 10.47 -1.20 -9.53
CA MET A 75 9.19 -0.90 -8.87
C MET A 75 9.36 -0.68 -7.36
N LEU A 76 10.12 -1.55 -6.68
CA LEU A 76 10.36 -1.42 -5.24
C LEU A 76 11.22 -0.18 -4.91
N ALA A 77 12.16 0.19 -5.78
CA ALA A 77 12.96 1.40 -5.62
C ALA A 77 12.10 2.66 -5.75
N GLN A 78 11.27 2.74 -6.80
CA GLN A 78 10.34 3.85 -7.02
C GLN A 78 9.33 3.98 -5.87
N ALA A 79 8.76 2.87 -5.40
CA ALA A 79 7.85 2.85 -4.26
C ALA A 79 8.52 3.30 -2.95
N ALA A 80 9.74 2.84 -2.67
CA ALA A 80 10.50 3.24 -1.49
C ALA A 80 10.85 4.72 -1.51
N GLU A 81 11.23 5.27 -2.67
CA GLU A 81 11.50 6.69 -2.84
C GLU A 81 10.24 7.55 -2.67
N ALA A 82 9.09 7.12 -3.21
CA ALA A 82 7.81 7.78 -2.98
C ALA A 82 7.44 7.84 -1.49
N VAL A 83 7.63 6.73 -0.75
CA VAL A 83 7.41 6.67 0.69
C VAL A 83 8.38 7.58 1.44
N ALA A 84 9.65 7.63 1.04
CA ALA A 84 10.64 8.51 1.64
C ALA A 84 10.27 9.99 1.47
N ARG A 85 9.88 10.40 0.25
CA ARG A 85 9.40 11.76 -0.03
C ARG A 85 8.14 12.11 0.76
N ALA A 86 7.16 11.21 0.79
CA ALA A 86 5.94 11.38 1.57
C ALA A 86 6.23 11.57 3.08
N ARG A 87 7.18 10.80 3.61
CA ARG A 87 7.58 10.89 5.02
C ARG A 87 8.26 12.21 5.36
N VAL A 88 9.06 12.78 4.45
CA VAL A 88 9.67 14.11 4.62
C VAL A 88 8.59 15.18 4.78
N ASP A 89 7.47 15.04 4.07
CA ASP A 89 6.33 15.94 4.15
C ASP A 89 5.36 15.62 5.32
N GLY A 90 5.75 14.70 6.21
CA GLY A 90 4.95 14.31 7.37
C GLY A 90 3.81 13.32 7.07
N ILE A 91 3.75 12.76 5.86
CA ILE A 91 2.78 11.72 5.51
C ILE A 91 3.30 10.36 5.98
N THR A 92 2.68 9.85 7.03
CA THR A 92 3.07 8.59 7.70
C THR A 92 2.06 7.47 7.47
N ARG A 93 1.02 7.72 6.67
CA ARG A 93 -0.06 6.78 6.37
C ARG A 93 -0.20 6.67 4.85
N GLY A 94 0.42 5.63 4.29
CA GLY A 94 0.56 5.47 2.84
C GLY A 94 -0.24 4.31 2.28
N VAL A 95 -0.89 4.52 1.14
CA VAL A 95 -1.49 3.46 0.33
C VAL A 95 -0.62 3.23 -0.88
N LEU A 96 -0.28 1.98 -1.13
CA LEU A 96 0.54 1.55 -2.25
C LEU A 96 -0.20 0.51 -3.10
N ARG A 97 -0.15 0.69 -4.42
CA ARG A 97 -0.55 -0.31 -5.41
C ARG A 97 0.66 -0.74 -6.20
N LEU A 98 1.06 -1.99 -6.00
CA LEU A 98 2.19 -2.63 -6.66
C LEU A 98 1.67 -3.70 -7.61
N LEU A 99 2.35 -3.82 -8.74
CA LEU A 99 2.24 -5.01 -9.58
C LEU A 99 2.93 -6.19 -8.87
N LEU A 100 2.58 -7.41 -9.26
CA LEU A 100 3.10 -8.63 -8.65
C LEU A 100 3.98 -9.39 -9.64
N PRO A 101 5.15 -9.88 -9.22
CA PRO A 101 6.01 -10.65 -10.09
C PRO A 101 5.36 -11.99 -10.47
N ARG A 102 5.34 -12.29 -11.77
CA ARG A 102 4.86 -13.56 -12.32
C ARG A 102 5.72 -13.97 -13.51
N GLY A 103 6.55 -15.00 -13.31
CA GLY A 103 7.56 -15.38 -14.31
C GLY A 103 8.57 -14.25 -14.52
N ASN A 104 8.68 -13.76 -15.75
CA ASN A 104 9.59 -12.66 -16.13
C ASN A 104 8.88 -11.29 -16.21
N ALA A 105 7.60 -11.21 -15.86
CA ALA A 105 6.82 -9.98 -15.92
C ALA A 105 6.31 -9.56 -14.54
N ILE A 106 5.88 -8.30 -14.45
CA ILE A 106 5.07 -7.79 -13.33
C ILE A 106 3.63 -7.61 -13.83
N VAL A 107 2.66 -8.14 -13.10
CA VAL A 107 1.25 -8.15 -13.51
C VAL A 107 0.34 -7.52 -12.44
N PRO A 108 -0.81 -6.94 -12.81
CA PRO A 108 -1.74 -6.39 -11.84
C PRO A 108 -2.29 -7.46 -10.85
N PRO A 109 -2.53 -7.08 -9.58
CA PRO A 109 -3.17 -7.94 -8.58
C PRO A 109 -4.71 -7.90 -8.68
N ASP A 110 -5.26 -7.96 -9.89
CA ASP A 110 -6.70 -7.82 -10.17
C ASP A 110 -7.28 -9.06 -10.86
N GLU A 111 -8.34 -8.90 -11.67
CA GLU A 111 -8.98 -10.02 -12.37
C GLU A 111 -8.07 -10.72 -13.38
N SER A 112 -6.98 -10.07 -13.80
CA SER A 112 -5.95 -10.69 -14.67
C SER A 112 -5.08 -11.72 -13.92
N TRP A 113 -5.16 -11.78 -12.59
CA TRP A 113 -4.43 -12.76 -11.79
C TRP A 113 -5.09 -14.15 -11.88
N GLU A 114 -4.41 -15.11 -12.50
CA GLU A 114 -4.97 -16.45 -12.73
C GLU A 114 -4.93 -17.39 -11.51
N GLY A 115 -4.59 -16.85 -10.33
CA GLY A 115 -4.44 -17.62 -9.10
C GLY A 115 -5.48 -17.32 -8.03
N GLY A 116 -5.61 -18.22 -7.06
CA GLY A 116 -6.41 -17.96 -5.85
C GLY A 116 -5.76 -16.88 -4.95
N ILE A 117 -6.53 -16.32 -4.02
CA ILE A 117 -6.06 -15.28 -3.09
C ILE A 117 -4.79 -15.70 -2.33
N MET A 118 -4.66 -16.97 -1.96
CA MET A 118 -3.46 -17.48 -1.29
C MET A 118 -2.22 -17.55 -2.19
N GLN A 119 -2.39 -17.76 -3.49
CA GLN A 119 -1.30 -17.69 -4.47
C GLN A 119 -0.89 -16.24 -4.72
N LEU A 120 -1.86 -15.33 -4.71
CA LEU A 120 -1.60 -13.90 -4.80
C LEU A 120 -0.81 -13.44 -3.55
N PHE A 121 -1.27 -13.81 -2.36
CA PHE A 121 -0.63 -13.50 -1.09
C PHE A 121 0.81 -14.03 -0.99
N SER A 122 1.07 -15.25 -1.47
CA SER A 122 2.41 -15.85 -1.43
C SER A 122 3.44 -15.06 -2.27
N VAL A 123 2.96 -14.25 -3.22
CA VAL A 123 3.77 -13.34 -4.02
C VAL A 123 3.81 -11.94 -3.41
N CYS A 124 2.68 -11.44 -2.89
CA CYS A 124 2.58 -10.10 -2.33
C CYS A 124 3.35 -9.96 -1.00
N SER A 125 3.24 -10.92 -0.07
CA SER A 125 3.88 -10.82 1.26
C SER A 125 5.41 -10.67 1.19
N PRO A 126 6.16 -11.48 0.40
CA PRO A 126 7.59 -11.25 0.18
C PRO A 126 7.93 -9.89 -0.43
N LEU A 127 7.09 -9.38 -1.33
CA LEU A 127 7.26 -8.07 -1.94
C LEU A 127 7.17 -6.95 -0.89
N VAL A 128 6.19 -7.02 0.00
CA VAL A 128 6.01 -6.08 1.12
C VAL A 128 7.17 -6.15 2.11
N LYS A 129 7.65 -7.35 2.41
CA LYS A 129 8.83 -7.56 3.26
C LYS A 129 10.07 -6.86 2.67
N ASP A 130 10.29 -6.98 1.37
CA ASP A 130 11.43 -6.36 0.70
C ASP A 130 11.28 -4.84 0.56
N LEU A 131 10.06 -4.33 0.37
CA LEU A 131 9.78 -2.90 0.48
C LEU A 131 10.12 -2.37 1.88
N LEU A 132 9.67 -3.05 2.94
CA LEU A 132 9.96 -2.65 4.32
C LEU A 132 11.46 -2.62 4.61
N ARG A 133 12.23 -3.56 4.05
CA ARG A 133 13.70 -3.53 4.16
C ARG A 133 14.30 -2.29 3.52
N LYS A 134 13.79 -1.86 2.35
CA LYS A 134 14.31 -0.69 1.63
C LYS A 134 13.99 0.63 2.34
N ILE A 135 12.83 0.74 2.99
CA ILE A 135 12.42 1.98 3.67
C ILE A 135 12.89 2.08 5.13
N SER A 136 13.28 0.96 5.74
CA SER A 136 13.77 0.91 7.12
C SER A 136 15.28 1.13 7.18
N VAL A 137 15.75 1.76 8.26
CA VAL A 137 17.16 2.15 8.39
C VAL A 137 17.98 0.97 8.90
N SER A 138 19.01 0.58 8.13
CA SER A 138 19.99 -0.43 8.54
C SER A 138 20.97 0.15 9.55
N THR A 139 21.37 -0.65 10.53
CA THR A 139 22.28 -0.22 11.60
C THR A 139 23.62 -0.89 11.41
N ALA A 140 24.68 -0.12 11.12
CA ALA A 140 26.02 -0.65 10.91
C ALA A 140 26.08 -1.81 9.88
N GLY A 141 25.25 -1.74 8.84
CA GLY A 141 25.14 -2.79 7.81
C GLY A 141 24.25 -3.99 8.16
N VAL A 142 23.66 -4.01 9.36
CA VAL A 142 22.69 -5.04 9.76
C VAL A 142 21.28 -4.64 9.26
N PRO A 143 20.63 -5.47 8.44
CA PRO A 143 19.25 -5.23 8.01
C PRO A 143 18.26 -5.20 9.19
N PRO A 144 17.13 -4.49 9.05
CA PRO A 144 16.08 -4.47 10.07
C PRO A 144 15.53 -5.86 10.34
N SER A 145 15.18 -6.12 11.60
CA SER A 145 14.44 -7.33 11.97
C SER A 145 12.99 -7.20 11.51
N LEU A 146 12.44 -8.24 10.90
CA LEU A 146 11.09 -8.24 10.33
C LEU A 146 10.28 -9.37 10.94
N ARG A 147 9.07 -9.04 11.40
CA ARG A 147 8.10 -10.00 11.90
C ARG A 147 6.79 -9.88 11.14
N GLU A 148 6.32 -11.01 10.65
CA GLU A 148 4.97 -11.14 10.09
C GLU A 148 3.99 -11.56 11.18
N GLN A 149 2.78 -11.01 11.11
CA GLN A 149 1.62 -11.47 11.85
C GLN A 149 0.47 -11.65 10.85
N ARG A 150 -0.06 -12.87 10.77
CA ARG A 150 -1.28 -13.15 10.01
C ARG A 150 -2.47 -12.48 10.70
N LEU A 151 -3.33 -11.85 9.90
CA LEU A 151 -4.54 -11.18 10.38
C LEU A 151 -5.80 -12.01 10.10
N ASP A 152 -5.71 -12.93 9.16
CA ASP A 152 -6.80 -13.82 8.79
C ASP A 152 -6.94 -14.96 9.80
N ALA A 153 -8.06 -14.97 10.53
CA ALA A 153 -8.38 -16.04 11.47
C ALA A 153 -8.53 -17.41 10.77
N SER A 154 -8.96 -17.39 9.51
CA SER A 154 -9.21 -18.56 8.68
C SER A 154 -7.93 -19.17 8.07
N GLY A 155 -6.87 -18.35 7.94
CA GLY A 155 -5.65 -18.69 7.20
C GLY A 155 -5.80 -18.72 5.66
N VAL A 156 -6.98 -18.37 5.12
CA VAL A 156 -7.28 -18.43 3.68
C VAL A 156 -7.56 -17.09 3.03
N ASP A 157 -7.66 -16.00 3.79
CA ASP A 157 -8.04 -14.68 3.27
C ASP A 157 -6.83 -13.91 2.71
N GLY A 158 -5.61 -14.39 3.01
CA GLY A 158 -4.39 -13.86 2.41
C GLY A 158 -4.03 -12.47 2.95
N GLU A 159 -4.16 -12.26 4.25
CA GLU A 159 -3.94 -10.97 4.89
C GLU A 159 -2.89 -11.08 6.00
N SER A 160 -1.94 -10.16 6.01
CA SER A 160 -0.93 -10.10 7.07
C SER A 160 -0.46 -8.68 7.33
N VAL A 161 0.24 -8.49 8.44
CA VAL A 161 0.96 -7.26 8.75
C VAL A 161 2.43 -7.61 9.00
N TRP A 162 3.31 -6.88 8.34
CA TRP A 162 4.73 -6.91 8.58
C TRP A 162 5.14 -5.73 9.45
N MET A 163 5.98 -5.99 10.45
CA MET A 163 6.57 -4.99 11.32
C MET A 163 8.09 -5.04 11.17
N ALA A 164 8.68 -3.89 10.84
CA ALA A 164 10.12 -3.69 10.78
C ALA A 164 10.61 -3.01 12.07
N GLN A 165 11.62 -3.59 12.69
CA GLN A 165 12.34 -3.02 13.82
C GLN A 165 13.66 -2.43 13.32
N SER A 166 13.73 -1.10 13.30
CA SER A 166 14.88 -0.30 12.88
C SER A 166 15.83 -0.04 14.07
N SER A 167 16.93 0.70 13.85
CA SER A 167 17.82 1.12 14.95
C SER A 167 17.10 2.00 15.98
N LYS A 168 16.20 2.84 15.50
CA LYS A 168 15.42 3.76 16.32
C LYS A 168 13.96 3.38 16.25
N PRO A 169 13.24 3.34 17.38
CA PRO A 169 11.81 3.07 17.38
C PRO A 169 11.02 4.03 16.47
N SER A 170 11.43 5.30 16.37
CA SER A 170 10.80 6.30 15.48
C SER A 170 10.96 6.01 13.97
N GLU A 171 11.82 5.05 13.62
CA GLU A 171 12.10 4.63 12.25
C GLU A 171 11.55 3.21 11.96
N ASP A 172 10.86 2.59 12.92
CA ASP A 172 10.13 1.35 12.68
C ASP A 172 9.02 1.59 11.65
N GLY A 173 8.78 0.61 10.79
CA GLY A 173 7.74 0.66 9.77
C GLY A 173 6.77 -0.49 9.91
N VAL A 174 5.51 -0.25 9.56
CA VAL A 174 4.48 -1.28 9.51
C VAL A 174 3.86 -1.29 8.12
N ALA A 175 3.62 -2.48 7.56
CA ALA A 175 2.95 -2.61 6.27
C ALA A 175 1.94 -3.76 6.29
N PHE A 176 0.69 -3.44 5.96
CA PHE A 176 -0.37 -4.41 5.72
C PHE A 176 -0.26 -4.98 4.31
N VAL A 177 -0.38 -6.30 4.20
CA VAL A 177 -0.43 -7.05 2.94
C VAL A 177 -1.89 -7.31 2.63
N GLN A 178 -2.36 -6.73 1.54
CA GLN A 178 -3.72 -6.92 1.01
C GLN A 178 -4.84 -6.83 2.05
N PRO A 179 -4.88 -5.78 2.89
CA PRO A 179 -5.96 -5.68 3.87
C PRO A 179 -7.33 -5.55 3.17
N SER A 180 -8.32 -6.25 3.68
CA SER A 180 -9.74 -6.02 3.36
C SER A 180 -10.41 -5.10 4.40
N ALA A 181 -11.72 -4.87 4.21
CA ALA A 181 -12.53 -4.13 5.18
C ALA A 181 -12.68 -4.88 6.52
N GLU A 182 -12.46 -6.21 6.56
CA GLU A 182 -12.64 -7.02 7.77
C GLU A 182 -11.57 -6.75 8.83
N VAL A 183 -10.39 -6.26 8.42
CA VAL A 183 -9.26 -5.96 9.32
C VAL A 183 -9.13 -4.47 9.66
N LEU A 184 -10.15 -3.64 9.39
CA LEU A 184 -10.11 -2.21 9.68
C LEU A 184 -9.85 -1.89 11.15
N ASP A 185 -10.45 -2.64 12.07
CA ASP A 185 -10.24 -2.43 13.51
C ASP A 185 -8.77 -2.72 13.90
N SER A 186 -8.15 -3.73 13.26
CA SER A 186 -6.72 -4.01 13.42
C SER A 186 -5.85 -2.87 12.85
N ILE A 187 -6.25 -2.30 11.71
CA ILE A 187 -5.55 -1.15 11.10
C ILE A 187 -5.61 0.07 12.04
N GLU A 188 -6.77 0.37 12.61
CA GLU A 188 -6.95 1.47 13.56
C GLU A 188 -6.08 1.28 14.80
N GLN A 189 -6.09 0.08 15.38
CA GLN A 189 -5.28 -0.24 16.55
C GLN A 189 -3.77 -0.10 16.26
N VAL A 190 -3.32 -0.61 15.10
CA VAL A 190 -1.93 -0.47 14.67
C VAL A 190 -1.57 0.99 14.44
N CYS A 191 -2.46 1.78 13.81
CA CYS A 191 -2.22 3.21 13.59
C CYS A 191 -2.11 3.98 14.89
N ALA A 192 -2.97 3.68 15.88
CA ALA A 192 -2.92 4.29 17.20
C ALA A 192 -1.60 3.96 17.92
N ASN A 193 -1.17 2.69 17.86
CA ASN A 193 0.10 2.25 18.45
C ASN A 193 1.32 2.81 17.71
N ALA A 194 1.22 2.98 16.38
CA ALA A 194 2.31 3.45 15.55
C ALA A 194 2.68 4.92 15.84
N GLY A 195 1.71 5.77 16.19
CA GLY A 195 1.94 7.20 16.35
C GLY A 195 2.47 7.79 15.03
N GLU A 196 3.61 8.47 15.07
CA GLU A 196 4.23 9.08 13.87
C GLU A 196 4.99 8.09 12.98
N ARG A 197 5.10 6.82 13.37
CA ARG A 197 5.80 5.81 12.57
C ARG A 197 5.02 5.50 11.30
N PRO A 198 5.68 5.23 10.16
CA PRO A 198 5.00 4.92 8.91
C PRO A 198 4.19 3.63 9.00
N VAL A 199 2.92 3.71 8.58
CA VAL A 199 2.02 2.57 8.38
C VAL A 199 1.58 2.59 6.92
N LEU A 200 1.86 1.49 6.22
CA LEU A 200 1.56 1.32 4.81
C LEU A 200 0.44 0.29 4.61
N MET A 201 -0.41 0.50 3.62
CA MET A 201 -1.30 -0.53 3.08
C MET A 201 -0.84 -0.85 1.67
N VAL A 202 -0.48 -2.10 1.41
CA VAL A 202 -0.03 -2.55 0.10
C VAL A 202 -1.09 -3.44 -0.52
N ASN A 203 -1.54 -3.08 -1.72
CA ASN A 203 -2.56 -3.78 -2.50
C ASN A 203 -3.88 -4.07 -1.74
N PRO A 204 -4.51 -3.09 -1.07
CA PRO A 204 -5.77 -3.33 -0.34
C PRO A 204 -6.87 -3.94 -1.22
N GLN A 205 -7.72 -4.82 -0.69
CA GLN A 205 -8.62 -5.62 -1.54
C GLN A 205 -9.80 -4.83 -2.13
N TRP A 206 -10.13 -3.66 -1.58
CA TRP A 206 -11.19 -2.83 -2.16
C TRP A 206 -10.71 -2.19 -3.48
N ARG A 207 -11.52 -2.30 -4.53
CA ARG A 207 -11.23 -1.69 -5.84
C ARG A 207 -11.32 -0.16 -5.75
N GLU A 208 -10.30 0.52 -6.25
CA GLU A 208 -10.31 1.96 -6.53
C GLU A 208 -11.01 2.20 -7.87
N GLY A 209 -12.32 2.37 -7.85
CA GLY A 209 -13.11 2.61 -9.05
C GLY A 209 -14.57 2.83 -8.74
N ASP A 210 -15.21 3.71 -9.52
CA ASP A 210 -16.63 4.07 -9.44
C ASP A 210 -17.51 2.87 -9.80
N ASP A 211 -17.66 1.98 -8.83
CA ASP A 211 -18.72 0.99 -8.83
C ASP A 211 -20.06 1.76 -8.79
N PRO A 212 -21.09 1.42 -9.58
CA PRO A 212 -22.42 1.99 -9.45
C PRO A 212 -22.93 1.95 -8.00
N LEU A 213 -22.55 0.91 -7.24
CA LEU A 213 -22.84 0.77 -5.83
C LEU A 213 -22.07 1.77 -4.95
N ASP A 214 -20.87 2.17 -5.36
CA ASP A 214 -20.07 3.18 -4.68
C ASP A 214 -20.66 4.58 -4.88
N ALA A 215 -21.10 4.89 -6.10
CA ALA A 215 -21.87 6.10 -6.40
C ALA A 215 -23.17 6.18 -5.58
N LEU A 216 -23.87 5.05 -5.40
CA LEU A 216 -25.05 4.94 -4.52
C LEU A 216 -24.70 5.09 -3.03
N SER A 217 -23.56 4.56 -2.58
CA SER A 217 -23.12 4.66 -1.18
C SER A 217 -22.66 6.08 -0.79
N ARG A 218 -22.24 6.89 -1.78
CA ARG A 218 -21.91 8.31 -1.61
C ARG A 218 -23.16 9.20 -1.52
N GLN A 219 -24.35 8.71 -1.89
CA GLN A 219 -25.61 9.46 -1.71
C GLN A 219 -26.06 9.42 -0.24
N GLY A 220 -26.28 10.58 0.39
CA GLY A 220 -26.76 10.65 1.78
C GLY A 220 -28.16 10.06 2.00
N GLY A 221 -28.49 9.72 3.24
CA GLY A 221 -29.81 9.24 3.65
C GLY A 221 -29.98 7.71 3.61
N LEU A 222 -31.22 7.24 3.53
CA LEU A 222 -31.57 5.81 3.61
C LEU A 222 -30.96 4.98 2.46
N VAL A 223 -30.75 5.61 1.29
CA VAL A 223 -30.15 5.01 0.09
C VAL A 223 -28.65 4.77 0.28
N GLY A 224 -27.92 5.72 0.84
CA GLY A 224 -26.51 5.53 1.22
C GLY A 224 -26.32 4.50 2.32
N ALA A 225 -27.23 4.45 3.29
CA ALA A 225 -27.22 3.41 4.32
C ALA A 225 -27.44 2.01 3.71
N LEU A 226 -28.31 1.88 2.71
CA LEU A 226 -28.49 0.63 1.96
C LEU A 226 -27.27 0.30 1.09
N GLY A 227 -26.67 1.30 0.45
CA GLY A 227 -25.43 1.13 -0.34
C GLY A 227 -24.27 0.64 0.51
N CYS A 228 -24.03 1.24 1.69
CA CYS A 228 -23.05 0.75 2.66
C CYS A 228 -23.38 -0.66 3.16
N PHE A 229 -24.66 -0.96 3.42
CA PHE A 229 -25.10 -2.29 3.88
C PHE A 229 -24.95 -3.38 2.80
N LEU A 230 -25.03 -3.01 1.52
CA LEU A 230 -24.89 -3.91 0.37
C LEU A 230 -23.46 -3.96 -0.20
N GLY A 231 -22.45 -3.50 0.55
CA GLY A 231 -21.03 -3.61 0.16
C GLY A 231 -20.41 -2.33 -0.41
N GLY A 232 -21.01 -1.16 -0.16
CA GLY A 232 -20.46 0.14 -0.52
C GLY A 232 -19.17 0.48 0.25
N LYS A 233 -18.18 1.03 -0.46
CA LYS A 233 -16.80 1.24 0.06
C LYS A 233 -16.63 2.56 0.80
N ALA A 234 -17.57 3.49 0.65
CA ALA A 234 -17.50 4.83 1.23
C ALA A 234 -17.27 4.86 2.75
N ALA A 235 -17.77 3.88 3.50
CA ALA A 235 -17.53 3.79 4.94
C ALA A 235 -16.06 3.46 5.26
N THR A 236 -15.49 2.49 4.55
CA THR A 236 -14.08 2.10 4.67
C THR A 236 -13.16 3.24 4.26
N GLU A 237 -13.41 3.86 3.11
CA GLU A 237 -12.61 4.98 2.60
C GLU A 237 -12.64 6.18 3.55
N ARG A 238 -13.81 6.51 4.13
CA ARG A 238 -13.92 7.57 5.13
C ARG A 238 -13.08 7.29 6.37
N ARG A 239 -13.16 6.08 6.94
CA ARG A 239 -12.35 5.68 8.11
C ARG A 239 -10.86 5.78 7.80
N LEU A 240 -10.43 5.30 6.64
CA LEU A 240 -9.02 5.38 6.22
C LEU A 240 -8.56 6.83 6.00
N ALA A 241 -9.41 7.68 5.44
CA ALA A 241 -9.14 9.10 5.28
C ALA A 241 -9.03 9.82 6.64
N GLU A 242 -9.88 9.47 7.61
CA GLU A 242 -9.80 9.98 9.00
C GLU A 242 -8.51 9.54 9.71
N LEU A 243 -8.02 8.34 9.42
CA LEU A 243 -6.69 7.88 9.84
C LEU A 243 -5.54 8.57 9.10
N GLY A 244 -5.82 9.35 8.06
CA GLY A 244 -4.84 10.11 7.30
C GLY A 244 -4.17 9.33 6.17
N PHE A 245 -4.69 8.15 5.77
CA PHE A 245 -4.13 7.40 4.65
C PHE A 245 -4.26 8.15 3.33
N ARG A 246 -3.16 8.21 2.58
CA ARG A 246 -3.08 8.86 1.27
C ARG A 246 -2.45 7.95 0.23
N PRO A 247 -2.84 8.02 -1.05
CA PRO A 247 -2.14 7.33 -2.11
C PRO A 247 -0.72 7.89 -2.25
N VAL A 248 0.28 7.05 -2.00
CA VAL A 248 1.72 7.42 -2.06
C VAL A 248 2.34 6.90 -3.35
N TYR A 249 2.00 5.68 -3.76
CA TYR A 249 2.53 5.08 -4.98
C TYR A 249 1.49 4.15 -5.60
N THR A 250 1.14 4.36 -6.85
CA THR A 250 0.17 3.52 -7.55
C THR A 250 0.68 3.14 -8.93
N LEU A 251 0.68 1.84 -9.20
CA LEU A 251 0.70 1.27 -10.54
C LEU A 251 -0.64 0.60 -10.81
N ALA A 252 -1.20 0.87 -11.99
CA ALA A 252 -2.33 0.13 -12.52
C ALA A 252 -2.11 -0.13 -14.00
N GLN A 253 -2.59 -1.27 -14.49
CA GLN A 253 -2.56 -1.57 -15.93
C GLN A 253 -3.94 -2.02 -16.38
N PHE A 254 -4.30 -1.67 -17.61
CA PHE A 254 -5.51 -2.17 -18.26
C PHE A 254 -5.36 -2.05 -19.78
N SER A 255 -6.16 -2.81 -20.53
CA SER A 255 -6.20 -2.69 -21.98
C SER A 255 -7.22 -1.65 -22.41
N CYS A 256 -6.83 -0.74 -23.31
CA CYS A 256 -7.71 0.23 -23.95
C CYS A 256 -7.41 0.24 -25.45
N ARG A 257 -8.45 0.06 -26.28
CA ARG A 257 -8.32 -0.02 -27.75
C ARG A 257 -7.28 -1.05 -28.26
N GLY A 258 -7.02 -2.09 -27.49
CA GLY A 258 -6.02 -3.12 -27.79
C GLY A 258 -4.57 -2.76 -27.43
N SER A 259 -4.32 -1.56 -26.91
CA SER A 259 -3.03 -1.17 -26.32
C SER A 259 -3.01 -1.48 -24.83
N ASN A 260 -1.82 -1.72 -24.26
CA ASN A 260 -1.65 -1.83 -22.82
C ASN A 260 -1.41 -0.43 -22.25
N VAL A 261 -2.21 -0.01 -21.28
CA VAL A 261 -2.13 1.29 -20.64
C VAL A 261 -1.57 1.10 -19.24
N VAL A 262 -0.52 1.84 -18.89
CA VAL A 262 0.05 1.85 -17.55
C VAL A 262 -0.16 3.22 -16.91
N LEU A 263 -0.87 3.23 -15.77
CA LEU A 263 -1.01 4.41 -14.93
C LEU A 263 0.07 4.38 -13.86
N THR A 264 0.81 5.48 -13.71
CA THR A 264 1.73 5.68 -12.61
C THR A 264 1.31 6.88 -11.76
N ARG A 265 1.45 6.74 -10.44
CA ARG A 265 1.41 7.83 -9.48
C ARG A 265 2.53 7.62 -8.48
N SER A 266 3.34 8.64 -8.24
CA SER A 266 4.44 8.58 -7.28
C SER A 266 4.56 9.90 -6.56
N TYR A 267 4.23 9.92 -5.26
CA TYR A 267 4.20 11.14 -4.46
C TYR A 267 5.53 11.91 -4.55
N PRO A 268 5.54 13.24 -4.79
CA PRO A 268 4.37 14.14 -4.84
C PRO A 268 3.78 14.34 -6.25
N SER A 269 4.28 13.64 -7.26
CA SER A 269 3.86 13.81 -8.65
C SER A 269 2.41 13.39 -8.88
N ASP A 270 1.78 14.09 -9.83
CA ASP A 270 0.45 13.78 -10.35
C ASP A 270 0.44 12.44 -11.11
N TRP A 271 -0.74 12.02 -11.59
CA TRP A 271 -0.85 10.83 -12.40
C TRP A 271 -0.21 11.03 -13.76
N ALA A 272 0.46 9.98 -14.25
CA ALA A 272 0.93 9.89 -15.62
C ALA A 272 0.40 8.63 -16.28
N VAL A 273 0.06 8.76 -17.55
CA VAL A 273 -0.46 7.68 -18.40
C VAL A 273 0.58 7.34 -19.42
N PHE A 274 0.90 6.05 -19.50
CA PHE A 274 1.80 5.50 -20.50
C PHE A 274 1.07 4.44 -21.32
N VAL A 275 1.49 4.27 -22.56
CA VAL A 275 0.91 3.31 -23.50
C VAL A 275 2.02 2.45 -24.08
N GLU A 276 1.83 1.14 -24.02
CA GLU A 276 2.65 0.15 -24.70
C GLU A 276 1.84 -0.36 -25.89
N GLN A 277 2.39 -0.19 -27.09
CA GLN A 277 1.71 -0.60 -28.32
C GLN A 277 1.97 -2.07 -28.68
N GLY A 278 3.05 -2.67 -28.17
CA GLY A 278 3.43 -4.06 -28.38
C GLY A 278 4.12 -4.65 -27.15
N SER A 279 4.37 -5.96 -27.17
CA SER A 279 4.95 -6.68 -26.03
C SER A 279 6.42 -6.35 -25.73
N GLU A 280 7.12 -5.72 -26.68
CA GLU A 280 8.53 -5.35 -26.58
C GLU A 280 8.76 -3.83 -26.64
N ASP A 281 7.68 -3.04 -26.79
CA ASP A 281 7.79 -1.59 -26.92
C ASP A 281 8.00 -0.95 -25.53
N GLU A 282 8.89 0.04 -25.46
CA GLU A 282 9.01 0.85 -24.24
C GLU A 282 7.72 1.67 -24.03
N PRO A 283 7.23 1.82 -22.79
CA PRO A 283 6.02 2.60 -22.52
C PRO A 283 6.21 4.06 -22.95
N GLU A 284 5.36 4.53 -23.86
CA GLU A 284 5.37 5.91 -24.33
C GLU A 284 4.45 6.77 -23.45
N PHE A 285 4.91 7.95 -23.04
CA PHE A 285 4.10 8.89 -22.27
C PHE A 285 2.95 9.43 -23.13
N LEU A 286 1.71 9.33 -22.62
CA LEU A 286 0.51 9.81 -23.29
C LEU A 286 0.09 11.19 -22.76
N PHE A 287 -0.20 11.29 -21.46
CA PHE A 287 -0.58 12.54 -20.78
C PHE A 287 -0.46 12.43 -19.26
N SER A 288 -0.66 13.54 -18.55
CA SER A 288 -0.72 13.61 -17.08
C SER A 288 -2.02 14.23 -16.58
N ALA A 289 -2.40 13.89 -15.34
CA ALA A 289 -3.62 14.40 -14.71
C ALA A 289 -3.49 14.48 -13.18
N THR A 290 -4.09 15.50 -12.57
CA THR A 290 -4.10 15.65 -11.11
C THR A 290 -4.96 14.59 -10.41
N GLU A 291 -6.07 14.21 -11.04
CA GLU A 291 -6.96 13.12 -10.61
C GLU A 291 -6.67 11.83 -11.37
N ARG A 292 -7.14 10.69 -10.84
CA ARG A 292 -6.92 9.38 -11.48
C ARG A 292 -7.58 9.37 -12.87
N PRO A 293 -6.83 9.10 -13.94
CA PRO A 293 -7.39 8.96 -15.28
C PRO A 293 -8.47 7.86 -15.33
N THR A 294 -9.60 8.18 -15.93
CA THR A 294 -10.69 7.23 -16.21
C THR A 294 -10.42 6.52 -17.53
N TYR A 295 -11.05 5.36 -17.73
CA TYR A 295 -10.99 4.66 -19.02
C TYR A 295 -11.40 5.57 -20.19
N GLN A 296 -12.47 6.35 -20.01
CA GLN A 296 -12.97 7.28 -21.03
C GLN A 296 -11.95 8.36 -21.36
N SER A 297 -11.32 8.98 -20.35
CA SER A 297 -10.30 10.02 -20.58
C SER A 297 -9.08 9.47 -21.33
N VAL A 298 -8.69 8.22 -21.05
CA VAL A 298 -7.59 7.56 -21.76
C VAL A 298 -7.97 7.24 -23.20
N GLU A 299 -9.18 6.72 -23.42
CA GLU A 299 -9.67 6.42 -24.77
C GLU A 299 -9.74 7.67 -25.66
N GLU A 300 -10.24 8.78 -25.12
CA GLU A 300 -10.28 10.07 -25.83
C GLU A 300 -8.88 10.55 -26.24
N GLN A 301 -7.92 10.47 -25.31
CA GLN A 301 -6.53 10.85 -25.58
C GLN A 301 -5.84 9.95 -26.61
N LEU A 302 -6.11 8.64 -26.58
CA LEU A 302 -5.61 7.71 -27.60
C LEU A 302 -6.16 8.06 -29.00
N VAL A 303 -7.44 8.42 -29.09
CA VAL A 303 -8.07 8.83 -30.36
C VAL A 303 -7.50 10.16 -30.85
N GLU A 304 -7.32 11.13 -29.95
CA GLU A 304 -6.75 12.45 -30.27
C GLU A 304 -5.32 12.33 -30.82
N GLN A 305 -4.52 11.43 -30.28
CA GLN A 305 -3.15 11.16 -30.74
C GLN A 305 -3.07 10.21 -31.95
N GLY A 306 -4.22 9.75 -32.47
CA GLY A 306 -4.28 8.89 -33.64
C GLY A 306 -3.77 7.47 -33.39
N VAL A 307 -3.76 6.99 -32.14
CA VAL A 307 -3.36 5.62 -31.82
C VAL A 307 -4.40 4.65 -32.39
N PRO A 308 -4.01 3.73 -33.30
CA PRO A 308 -4.94 2.85 -33.98
C PRO A 308 -5.57 1.87 -33.01
N PHE A 309 -6.83 1.49 -33.27
CA PHE A 309 -7.47 0.39 -32.56
C PHE A 309 -6.83 -0.92 -33.01
N ARG A 310 -6.31 -1.71 -32.07
CA ARG A 310 -5.72 -3.03 -32.35
C ARG A 310 -6.69 -4.12 -31.93
N PHE A 311 -6.92 -5.09 -32.81
CA PHE A 311 -7.66 -6.30 -32.43
C PHE A 311 -6.71 -7.29 -31.79
N ALA A 312 -7.20 -8.07 -30.82
CA ALA A 312 -6.41 -9.11 -30.15
C ALA A 312 -5.76 -10.10 -31.14
N SER A 313 -6.36 -10.32 -32.32
CA SER A 313 -5.81 -11.17 -33.37
C SER A 313 -4.51 -10.64 -34.01
N GLU A 314 -4.26 -9.34 -33.96
CA GLU A 314 -3.08 -8.72 -34.57
C GLU A 314 -1.85 -8.78 -33.65
N LEU A 315 -2.07 -8.87 -32.33
CA LEU A 315 -1.01 -8.97 -31.31
C LEU A 315 -0.35 -10.35 -31.25
N PHE A 316 -0.98 -11.38 -31.82
CA PHE A 316 -0.51 -12.78 -31.74
C PHE A 316 0.00 -13.36 -33.05
N THR A 317 0.37 -12.54 -34.05
CA THR A 317 0.93 -13.07 -35.30
C THR A 317 2.42 -13.36 -35.12
N PRO A 318 2.86 -14.62 -34.90
CA PRO A 318 4.27 -14.93 -34.73
C PRO A 318 4.82 -15.16 -36.14
N GLY A 319 5.52 -14.15 -36.67
CA GLY A 319 6.09 -14.20 -38.01
C GLY A 319 5.10 -13.76 -39.07
N GLY A 320 5.22 -12.49 -39.48
CA GLY A 320 4.66 -12.03 -40.74
C GLY A 320 5.21 -12.88 -41.87
N ILE A 321 4.38 -13.80 -42.37
CA ILE A 321 4.54 -14.32 -43.72
C ILE A 321 4.23 -13.13 -44.61
N VAL A 322 5.28 -12.47 -45.09
CA VAL A 322 5.18 -11.54 -46.21
C VAL A 322 4.60 -12.35 -47.37
N PRO A 323 3.40 -12.02 -47.89
CA PRO A 323 2.93 -12.67 -49.11
C PRO A 323 3.95 -12.33 -50.20
N SER A 324 4.60 -13.34 -50.75
CA SER A 324 5.40 -13.18 -51.96
C SER A 324 4.44 -12.83 -53.09
N ASP A 325 4.57 -11.62 -53.63
CA ASP A 325 3.91 -11.21 -54.86
C ASP A 325 4.44 -12.08 -56.01
N ASP A 326 3.62 -13.06 -56.42
CA ASP A 326 3.66 -13.69 -57.75
C ASP A 326 2.86 -12.85 -58.76
#